data_AF-A0A924QMC0-F1
#
_entry.id   AF-A0A924QMC0-F1
#
_cell.length_a   1.000
_cell.length_b   1.000
_cell.length_c   1.000
_cell.angle_alpha   90.00
_cell.angle_beta   90.00
_cell.angle_gamma   90.00
#
_symmetry.space_group_name_H-M   'P 1'
#
loop_
_entity.id
_entity.type
_entity.pdbx_description
1 polymer ?
#
loop_
_entity_poly.entity_id
_entity_poly.type
_entity_poly.pdbx_seq_one_letter_code
_entity_poly.pdbx_strand_id
1 'polypeptide(L)' 'AGDAVTDESSAMEAQGLKPLLVPGSAQNFKVTYPEDFALAQVILQSRNNANLET' A
#
# COMPACT_ATOMS: atom_id res chain seq x y z
N ALA A 1 -1.81 -23.66 -7.04
CA ALA A 1 -1.29 -22.28 -7.07
C ALA A 1 -1.25 -21.79 -5.64
N GLY A 2 -0.08 -21.65 -5.04
CA GLY A 2 0.04 -21.31 -3.61
C GLY A 2 1.28 -20.48 -3.31
N ASP A 3 2.42 -20.85 -3.90
CA ASP A 3 3.71 -20.19 -3.58
C ASP A 3 4.08 -19.02 -4.51
N ALA A 4 3.41 -18.86 -5.66
CA ALA A 4 3.75 -17.84 -6.67
C ALA A 4 2.79 -16.64 -6.72
N VAL A 5 1.66 -16.72 -6.02
CA VAL A 5 0.66 -15.64 -5.97
C VAL A 5 0.99 -14.75 -4.78
N THR A 6 1.30 -13.48 -5.04
CA THR A 6 1.71 -12.51 -4.01
C THR A 6 0.59 -11.58 -3.57
N ASP A 7 -0.49 -11.50 -4.34
CA ASP A 7 -1.67 -10.68 -4.11
C ASP A 7 -2.87 -11.21 -4.92
N GLU A 8 -4.05 -10.62 -4.72
CA GLU A 8 -5.25 -11.00 -5.43
C GLU A 8 -5.18 -10.65 -6.92
N SER A 9 -4.46 -9.60 -7.30
CA SER A 9 -4.33 -9.18 -8.71
C SER A 9 -3.61 -10.23 -9.55
N SER A 10 -2.47 -10.74 -9.07
CA SER A 10 -1.70 -11.82 -9.70
C SER A 10 -2.50 -13.14 -9.79
N ALA A 11 -3.38 -13.41 -8.82
CA ALA A 11 -4.32 -14.53 -8.90
C ALA A 11 -5.32 -14.36 -10.06
N MET A 12 -5.82 -13.15 -10.27
CA MET A 12 -6.76 -12.83 -11.36
C MET A 12 -6.07 -12.85 -12.72
N GLU A 13 -4.85 -12.34 -12.82
CA GLU A 13 -4.02 -12.40 -14.02
C GLU A 13 -3.73 -13.85 -14.43
N ALA A 14 -3.44 -14.74 -13.46
CA ALA A 14 -3.25 -16.16 -13.72
C ALA A 14 -4.51 -16.86 -14.27
N GLN A 15 -5.71 -16.29 -14.05
CA GLN A 15 -6.98 -16.74 -14.64
C GLN A 15 -7.29 -16.08 -15.99
N GLY A 16 -6.39 -15.24 -16.53
CA GLY A 16 -6.57 -14.53 -17.79
C GLY A 16 -7.42 -13.26 -17.69
N LEU A 17 -7.74 -12.81 -16.46
CA LEU A 17 -8.44 -11.56 -16.21
C LEU A 17 -7.48 -10.38 -16.25
N LYS A 18 -8.03 -9.16 -16.31
CA LYS A 18 -7.27 -7.91 -16.45
C LYS A 18 -7.70 -6.90 -15.37
N PRO A 19 -7.14 -6.99 -14.15
CA PRO A 19 -7.38 -6.00 -13.11
C PRO A 19 -7.03 -4.59 -13.60
N LEU A 20 -7.76 -3.59 -13.12
CA LEU A 20 -7.50 -2.19 -13.46
C LEU A 20 -6.53 -1.57 -12.46
N LEU A 21 -5.59 -0.77 -12.95
CA LEU A 21 -4.69 0.03 -12.12
C LEU A 21 -5.29 1.40 -11.82
N VAL A 22 -5.21 1.81 -10.55
CA VAL A 22 -5.61 3.13 -10.09
C VAL A 22 -4.39 3.79 -9.44
N PRO A 23 -4.08 5.07 -9.76
CA PRO A 23 -2.95 5.77 -9.14
C PRO A 23 -3.05 5.79 -7.60
N GLY A 24 -2.02 5.29 -6.93
CA GLY A 24 -1.89 5.31 -5.48
C GLY A 24 -1.06 6.50 -4.96
N SER A 25 -1.28 6.89 -3.71
CA SER A 25 -0.42 7.85 -3.01
C SER A 25 0.89 7.19 -2.59
N ALA A 26 2.02 7.90 -2.73
CA ALA A 26 3.32 7.45 -2.21
C ALA A 26 3.30 7.23 -0.68
N GLN A 27 2.35 7.84 0.03
CA GLN A 27 2.16 7.63 1.46
C GLN A 27 1.47 6.29 1.81
N ASN A 28 0.99 5.54 0.80
CA ASN A 28 0.44 4.19 0.97
C ASN A 28 1.53 3.14 0.72
N PHE A 29 2.63 3.26 1.46
CA PHE A 29 3.77 2.36 1.35
C PHE A 29 3.66 1.22 2.37
N LYS A 30 4.32 0.09 2.09
CA LYS A 30 4.38 -1.06 2.99
C LYS A 30 5.56 -0.88 3.95
N VAL A 31 5.29 -0.84 5.26
CA VAL A 31 6.33 -0.96 6.29
C VAL A 31 6.86 -2.39 6.26
N THR A 32 8.12 -2.55 5.87
CA THR A 32 8.74 -3.85 5.62
C THR A 32 9.99 -4.06 6.48
N TYR A 33 10.73 -3.00 6.79
CA TYR A 33 11.94 -3.02 7.62
C TYR A 33 11.80 -2.12 8.85
N PRO A 34 12.62 -2.33 9.90
CA PRO A 34 12.59 -1.47 11.09
C PRO A 34 12.81 0.01 10.81
N GLU A 35 13.59 0.36 9.79
CA GLU A 35 13.91 1.75 9.43
C GLU A 35 12.67 2.50 8.88
N ASP A 36 11.68 1.77 8.36
CA ASP A 36 10.44 2.34 7.79
C ASP A 36 9.55 3.00 8.86
N PHE A 37 9.72 2.64 10.15
CA PHE A 37 8.88 3.17 11.23
C PHE A 37 8.99 4.68 11.39
N ALA A 38 10.19 5.24 11.21
CA ALA A 38 10.40 6.69 11.31
C ALA A 38 9.57 7.43 10.23
N LEU A 39 9.55 6.92 9.01
CA LEU A 39 8.76 7.49 7.92
C LEU A 39 7.26 7.32 8.17
N ALA A 40 6.83 6.13 8.60
CA ALA A 40 5.42 5.86 8.90
C ALA A 40 4.88 6.81 9.98
N GLN A 41 5.66 7.04 11.04
CA GLN A 41 5.29 7.95 12.12
C GLN A 41 5.08 9.38 11.61
N VAL A 42 6.00 9.91 10.80
CA VAL A 42 5.87 11.27 10.24
C VAL A 42 4.64 11.40 9.37
N ILE A 43 4.36 10.42 8.50
CA ILE A 43 3.18 10.42 7.63
C ILE A 43 1.89 10.40 8.45
N LEU A 44 1.81 9.54 9.47
CA LEU A 44 0.62 9.44 10.33
C LEU A 44 0.37 10.72 11.13
N GLN A 45 1.43 11.34 11.68
CA GLN A 45 1.33 12.61 12.39
C GLN A 45 0.86 13.74 11.45
N SER A 46 1.42 13.82 10.25
CA SER A 46 0.99 14.82 9.26
C SER A 46 -0.49 14.69 8.89
N ARG A 47 -1.00 13.46 8.76
CA ARG A 47 -2.43 13.21 8.49
C ARG A 47 -3.31 13.61 9.67
N ASN A 48 -2.90 13.27 10.88
CA ASN A 48 -3.65 13.62 12.08
C ASN A 48 -3.76 15.14 12.23
N ASN A 49 -2.67 15.87 11.99
CA ASN A 49 -2.68 17.32 12.06
C ASN A 49 -3.57 17.95 10.97
N ALA A 50 -3.53 17.43 9.73
CA ALA A 50 -4.42 17.89 8.68
C ALA A 50 -5.91 17.72 9.03
N ASN A 51 -6.26 16.62 9.72
CA ASN A 51 -7.65 16.37 10.16
C ASN A 51 -8.11 17.29 11.31
N LEU A 52 -7.19 17.90 12.06
CA LEU A 52 -7.51 18.82 13.16
C LEU A 52 -7.72 20.27 12.68
N GLU A 53 -7.20 20.61 11.50
CA GLU A 53 -7.32 21.93 10.87
C GLU A 53 -8.55 22.04 9.94
N THR A 54 -9.43 21.02 9.92
CA THR A 54 -10.68 20.97 9.14
C THR A 54 -11.89 20.94 10.05
#